data_AF-A0A7R7DL72-F1
#
_entry.id   AF-A0A7R7DL72-F1
#
_cell.length_a   1.000
_cell.length_b   1.000
_cell.length_c   1.000
_cell.angle_alpha   90.00
_cell.angle_beta   90.00
_cell.angle_gamma   90.00
#
_symmetry.space_group_name_H-M   'P 1'
#
loop_
_entity.id
_entity.type
_entity.pdbx_description
1 polymer ?
#
loop_
_entity_poly.entity_id
_entity_poly.type
_entity_poly.pdbx_seq_one_letter_code
_entity_poly.pdbx_strand_id
1 'polypeptide(L)'
;MGCGLAILAGELLSPQRWYWAVIAAFVVFAGTTSAGQTLMKGFRRVVGTLVGIVTGTVVALLVAGDLPLVVGLLFVCIFAGFYLVAISYSAMTFFITVMLGLLYSLLGTFTPGLLVLRLEETAAGAAAGALAALVVLPTSTKSLLRDSVDGLLERLAGFVTSTVGLLADGELVDLIDASRDVDADLDAVQTSAEPLLHRISPRRARRSDTRHLVRVLTRCAHHARGIAANAEVAALPADRTLAAVGGRVAANLRRLRAVLRDEPHPEPLARDETPAAAIGRDAPAGLDERTRRAVNHLTQLDQAVLALARPLGARIADGSH
;
A
#
# COMPACT_ATOMS: atom_id res chain seq x y z
N MET A 1 13.66 2.97 -20.40
CA MET A 1 12.98 1.74 -20.88
C MET A 1 11.50 1.97 -21.18
N GLY A 2 10.68 2.43 -20.22
CA GLY A 2 9.24 2.65 -20.41
C GLY A 2 8.85 3.66 -21.51
N CYS A 3 9.60 4.76 -21.67
CA CYS A 3 9.33 5.73 -22.74
C CYS A 3 9.54 5.14 -24.16
N GLY A 4 10.48 4.20 -24.33
CA GLY A 4 10.74 3.57 -25.62
C GLY A 4 9.64 2.62 -26.06
N LEU A 5 9.07 1.85 -25.11
CA LEU A 5 7.93 0.96 -25.37
C LEU A 5 6.64 1.74 -25.65
N ALA A 6 6.44 2.90 -25.02
CA ALA A 6 5.30 3.78 -25.29
C ALA A 6 5.36 4.43 -26.69
N ILE A 7 6.57 4.77 -27.16
CA ILE A 7 6.79 5.31 -28.51
C ILE A 7 6.55 4.22 -29.56
N LEU A 8 7.08 3.01 -29.35
CA LEU A 8 6.86 1.86 -30.25
C LEU A 8 5.39 1.41 -30.31
N ALA A 9 4.68 1.42 -29.17
CA ALA A 9 3.25 1.12 -29.14
C ALA A 9 2.39 2.24 -29.76
N GLY A 10 2.87 3.49 -29.74
CA GLY A 10 2.22 4.63 -30.39
C GLY A 10 2.34 4.60 -31.91
N GLU A 11 3.46 4.13 -32.46
CA GLU A 11 3.64 4.04 -33.93
C GLU A 11 2.80 2.94 -34.58
N LEU A 12 2.50 1.84 -33.88
CA LEU A 12 1.77 0.70 -34.44
C LEU A 12 0.24 0.92 -34.54
N LEU A 13 -0.33 1.94 -33.89
CA LEU A 13 -1.80 2.06 -33.75
C LEU A 13 -2.49 3.01 -34.73
N SER A 14 -1.87 4.11 -35.18
CA SER A 14 -2.44 4.97 -36.25
C SER A 14 -1.53 6.18 -36.59
N PRO A 15 -1.17 6.42 -37.87
CA PRO A 15 -0.32 7.55 -38.29
C PRO A 15 -0.87 8.96 -38.02
N GLN A 16 -2.15 9.12 -37.68
CA GLN A 16 -2.81 10.46 -37.62
C GLN A 16 -2.94 11.06 -36.20
N ARG A 17 -2.67 10.31 -35.13
CA ARG A 17 -3.03 10.73 -33.76
C ARG A 17 -1.99 10.42 -32.68
N TRP A 18 -0.74 10.24 -33.06
CA TRP A 18 0.39 9.90 -32.18
C TRP A 18 0.58 10.89 -31.01
N TYR A 19 0.24 12.17 -31.20
CA TYR A 19 0.39 13.22 -30.18
C TYR A 19 -0.49 13.02 -28.94
N TRP A 20 -1.71 12.48 -29.08
CA TRP A 20 -2.59 12.20 -27.93
C TRP A 20 -2.06 11.04 -27.08
N ALA A 21 -1.48 10.02 -27.72
CA ALA A 21 -0.82 8.92 -27.03
C ALA A 21 0.41 9.43 -26.24
N VAL A 22 1.20 10.32 -26.84
CA VAL A 22 2.38 10.93 -26.20
C VAL A 22 1.98 11.83 -25.01
N ILE A 23 0.93 12.65 -25.14
CA ILE A 23 0.44 13.50 -24.04
C ILE A 23 -0.15 12.65 -22.91
N ALA A 24 -0.88 11.59 -23.23
CA ALA A 24 -1.41 10.66 -22.23
C ALA A 24 -0.28 9.95 -21.47
N ALA A 25 0.75 9.49 -22.18
CA ALA A 25 1.95 8.93 -21.57
C ALA A 25 2.65 9.97 -20.68
N PHE A 26 2.94 11.16 -21.21
CA PHE A 26 3.61 12.23 -20.47
C PHE A 26 2.88 12.62 -19.18
N VAL A 27 1.54 12.75 -19.22
CA VAL A 27 0.74 13.12 -18.04
C VAL A 27 0.67 12.00 -17.00
N VAL A 28 0.77 10.73 -17.40
CA VAL A 28 0.88 9.59 -16.46
C VAL A 28 2.26 9.55 -15.79
N PHE A 29 3.32 9.97 -16.51
CA PHE A 29 4.70 9.96 -16.01
C PHE A 29 5.11 11.23 -15.25
N ALA A 30 4.50 12.38 -15.51
CA ALA A 30 4.84 13.65 -14.87
C ALA A 30 4.33 13.71 -13.42
N GLY A 31 5.22 13.39 -12.47
CA GLY A 31 5.13 13.86 -11.07
C GLY A 31 4.51 12.92 -10.03
N THR A 32 4.83 11.62 -10.00
CA THR A 32 4.37 10.77 -8.88
C THR A 32 5.38 9.74 -8.38
N THR A 33 5.48 9.68 -7.05
CA THR A 33 6.27 8.76 -6.22
C THR A 33 5.51 7.48 -5.84
N SER A 34 4.26 7.28 -6.33
CA SER A 34 3.46 6.08 -6.03
C SER A 34 2.36 5.83 -7.07
N ALA A 35 2.34 4.60 -7.62
CA ALA A 35 1.52 4.17 -8.76
C ALA A 35 0.00 4.08 -8.48
N GLY A 36 -0.42 3.92 -7.22
CA GLY A 36 -1.83 3.78 -6.85
C GLY A 36 -2.64 5.09 -6.92
N GLN A 37 -1.99 6.21 -6.61
CA GLN A 37 -2.57 7.56 -6.74
C GLN A 37 -2.76 7.94 -8.21
N THR A 38 -1.86 7.52 -9.09
CA THR A 38 -1.90 7.79 -10.53
C THR A 38 -3.04 7.02 -11.23
N LEU A 39 -3.26 5.76 -10.84
CA LEU A 39 -4.33 4.94 -11.38
C LEU A 39 -5.73 5.51 -11.04
N MET A 40 -5.91 5.96 -9.80
CA MET A 40 -7.18 6.52 -9.34
C MET A 40 -7.46 7.89 -10.00
N LYS A 41 -6.43 8.72 -10.16
CA LYS A 41 -6.53 10.01 -10.86
C LYS A 41 -6.86 9.81 -12.36
N GLY A 42 -6.22 8.83 -13.01
CA GLY A 42 -6.48 8.47 -14.40
C GLY A 42 -7.89 7.91 -14.62
N PHE A 43 -8.32 6.93 -13.81
CA PHE A 43 -9.64 6.33 -13.92
C PHE A 43 -10.77 7.34 -13.67
N ARG A 44 -10.61 8.19 -12.65
CA ARG A 44 -11.61 9.22 -12.30
C ARG A 44 -11.69 10.33 -13.36
N ARG A 45 -10.59 10.60 -14.06
CA ARG A 45 -10.57 11.49 -15.23
C ARG A 45 -11.36 10.88 -16.38
N VAL A 46 -11.08 9.63 -16.74
CA VAL A 46 -11.78 8.92 -17.83
C VAL A 46 -13.28 8.83 -17.58
N VAL A 47 -13.69 8.40 -16.37
CA VAL A 47 -15.11 8.30 -16.01
C VAL A 47 -15.78 9.68 -15.98
N GLY A 48 -15.11 10.70 -15.45
CA GLY A 48 -15.63 12.08 -15.43
C GLY A 48 -15.82 12.67 -16.82
N THR A 49 -14.90 12.39 -17.75
CA THR A 49 -15.02 12.85 -19.14
C THR A 49 -16.12 12.09 -19.89
N LEU A 50 -16.25 10.78 -19.71
CA LEU A 50 -17.33 9.99 -20.32
C LEU A 50 -18.72 10.44 -19.86
N VAL A 51 -18.91 10.61 -18.54
CA VAL A 51 -20.18 11.11 -17.99
C VAL A 51 -20.45 12.54 -18.46
N GLY A 52 -19.42 13.37 -18.62
CA GLY A 52 -19.55 14.72 -19.15
C GLY A 52 -19.91 14.84 -20.60
N ILE A 53 -19.35 13.97 -21.43
CA ILE A 53 -19.71 13.92 -22.85
C ILE A 53 -21.14 13.45 -23.01
N VAL A 54 -21.55 12.38 -22.32
CA VAL A 54 -22.94 11.87 -22.41
C VAL A 54 -23.94 12.90 -21.90
N THR A 55 -23.70 13.48 -20.73
CA THR A 55 -24.61 14.48 -20.14
C THR A 55 -24.64 15.76 -20.96
N GLY A 56 -23.49 16.26 -21.41
CA GLY A 56 -23.40 17.44 -22.27
C GLY A 56 -24.09 17.26 -23.61
N THR A 57 -23.99 16.06 -24.20
CA THR A 57 -24.68 15.71 -25.45
C THR A 57 -26.18 15.66 -25.26
N VAL A 58 -26.67 15.00 -24.21
CA VAL A 58 -28.10 14.92 -23.91
C VAL A 58 -28.69 16.30 -23.67
N VAL A 59 -27.99 17.14 -22.91
CA VAL A 59 -28.44 18.51 -22.63
C VAL A 59 -28.39 19.37 -23.90
N ALA A 60 -27.35 19.28 -24.72
CA ALA A 60 -27.27 20.01 -25.99
C ALA A 60 -28.38 19.60 -26.96
N LEU A 61 -28.76 18.32 -27.01
CA LEU A 61 -29.87 17.83 -27.83
C LEU A 61 -31.24 18.26 -27.30
N LEU A 62 -31.43 18.31 -25.98
CA LEU A 62 -32.68 18.74 -25.35
C LEU A 62 -32.92 20.24 -25.46
N VAL A 63 -31.84 21.02 -25.56
CA VAL A 63 -31.88 22.49 -25.61
C VAL A 63 -31.75 23.02 -27.05
N ALA A 64 -31.55 22.13 -28.02
CA ALA A 64 -31.44 22.48 -29.43
C ALA A 64 -32.72 23.18 -29.93
N GLY A 65 -32.60 24.47 -30.27
CA GLY A 65 -33.68 25.28 -30.81
C GLY A 65 -34.11 26.46 -29.92
N ASP A 66 -33.69 26.50 -28.64
CA ASP A 66 -34.03 27.59 -27.71
C ASP A 66 -32.80 28.44 -27.36
N LEU A 67 -32.56 29.47 -28.17
CA LEU A 67 -31.38 30.35 -28.09
C LEU A 67 -31.14 30.95 -26.68
N PRO A 68 -32.14 31.56 -26.00
CA PRO A 68 -31.92 32.09 -24.65
C PRO A 68 -31.57 30.99 -23.63
N LEU A 69 -32.07 29.77 -23.79
CA LEU A 69 -31.74 28.66 -22.90
C LEU A 69 -30.31 28.16 -23.09
N VAL A 70 -29.82 28.07 -24.35
CA VAL A 70 -28.42 27.74 -24.66
C VAL A 70 -27.46 28.77 -24.04
N VAL A 71 -27.77 30.06 -24.21
CA VAL A 71 -26.93 31.16 -23.69
C VAL A 71 -26.90 31.15 -22.16
N GLY A 72 -28.04 30.94 -21.50
CA GLY A 72 -28.09 30.81 -20.04
C GLY A 72 -27.23 29.64 -19.53
N LEU A 73 -27.30 28.50 -20.20
CA LEU A 73 -26.56 27.31 -19.82
C LEU A 73 -25.04 27.45 -20.05
N LEU A 74 -24.63 28.20 -21.07
CA LEU A 74 -23.23 28.59 -21.30
C LEU A 74 -22.66 29.37 -20.11
N PHE A 75 -23.39 30.37 -19.61
CA PHE A 75 -22.98 31.14 -18.44
C PHE A 75 -22.84 30.26 -17.19
N VAL A 76 -23.78 29.33 -16.98
CA VAL A 76 -23.70 28.36 -15.87
C VAL A 76 -22.47 27.46 -16.01
N CYS A 77 -22.17 26.98 -17.21
CA CYS A 77 -21.00 26.13 -17.45
C CYS A 77 -19.68 26.88 -17.25
N ILE A 78 -19.59 28.13 -17.71
CA ILE A 78 -18.41 28.97 -17.49
C ILE A 78 -18.22 29.21 -15.99
N PHE A 79 -19.29 29.62 -15.30
CA PHE A 79 -19.24 29.88 -13.87
C PHE A 79 -18.83 28.65 -13.06
N ALA A 80 -19.48 27.51 -13.31
CA ALA A 80 -19.17 26.25 -12.63
C ALA A 80 -17.76 25.75 -12.99
N GLY A 81 -17.35 25.89 -14.25
CA GLY A 81 -16.00 25.55 -14.72
C GLY A 81 -14.94 26.30 -13.94
N PHE A 82 -15.03 27.63 -13.86
CA PHE A 82 -14.11 28.48 -13.11
C PHE A 82 -14.17 28.25 -11.59
N TYR A 83 -15.37 28.11 -11.02
CA TYR A 83 -15.55 27.84 -9.59
C TYR A 83 -14.90 26.51 -9.17
N LEU A 84 -14.98 25.49 -10.03
CA LEU A 84 -14.49 24.15 -9.73
C LEU A 84 -13.00 23.96 -10.06
N VAL A 85 -12.32 24.97 -10.64
CA VAL A 85 -10.87 24.94 -10.92
C VAL A 85 -10.06 24.53 -9.69
N ALA A 86 -10.39 25.10 -8.53
CA ALA A 86 -9.64 24.90 -7.28
C ALA A 86 -10.13 23.70 -6.44
N ILE A 87 -11.34 23.19 -6.73
CA ILE A 87 -12.02 22.19 -5.89
C ILE A 87 -11.98 20.80 -6.51
N SER A 88 -12.20 20.70 -7.84
CA SER A 88 -12.30 19.41 -8.53
C SER A 88 -11.97 19.54 -10.01
N TYR A 89 -10.75 19.14 -10.36
CA TYR A 89 -10.26 19.09 -11.74
C TYR A 89 -11.18 18.28 -12.68
N SER A 90 -11.78 17.19 -12.18
CA SER A 90 -12.72 16.36 -12.94
C SER A 90 -14.03 17.10 -13.27
N ALA A 91 -14.57 17.85 -12.30
CA ALA A 91 -15.81 18.59 -12.50
C ALA A 91 -15.58 19.83 -13.38
N MET A 92 -14.43 20.49 -13.27
CA MET A 92 -14.03 21.57 -14.18
C MET A 92 -13.94 21.08 -15.64
N THR A 93 -13.27 19.94 -15.86
CA THR A 93 -13.13 19.35 -17.22
C THR A 93 -14.50 19.01 -17.83
N PHE A 94 -15.45 18.52 -17.01
CA PHE A 94 -16.84 18.29 -17.42
C PHE A 94 -17.49 19.57 -17.95
N PHE A 95 -17.49 20.65 -17.18
CA PHE A 95 -18.20 21.89 -17.54
C PHE A 95 -17.59 22.57 -18.77
N ILE A 96 -16.27 22.52 -18.93
CA ILE A 96 -15.59 23.02 -20.15
C ILE A 96 -15.99 22.20 -21.38
N THR A 97 -16.12 20.88 -21.23
CA THR A 97 -16.52 20.01 -22.35
C THR A 97 -17.97 20.28 -22.79
N VAL A 98 -18.88 20.48 -21.83
CA VAL A 98 -20.27 20.87 -22.11
C VAL A 98 -20.34 22.25 -22.77
N MET A 99 -19.59 23.22 -22.26
CA MET A 99 -19.48 24.57 -22.84
C MET A 99 -19.05 24.53 -24.31
N LEU A 100 -18.02 23.73 -24.64
CA LEU A 100 -17.55 23.53 -26.01
C LEU A 100 -18.66 22.93 -26.89
N GLY A 101 -19.42 21.95 -26.40
CA GLY A 101 -20.56 21.37 -27.11
C GLY A 101 -21.66 22.40 -27.41
N LEU A 102 -22.02 23.22 -26.43
CA LEU A 102 -23.02 24.30 -26.59
C LEU A 102 -22.53 25.37 -27.58
N LEU A 103 -21.26 25.73 -27.53
CA LEU A 103 -20.65 26.69 -28.45
C LEU A 103 -20.69 26.16 -29.89
N TYR A 104 -20.33 24.89 -30.12
CA TYR A 104 -20.42 24.28 -31.46
C TYR A 104 -21.86 24.18 -31.97
N SER A 105 -22.84 23.95 -31.07
CA SER A 105 -24.26 24.00 -31.42
C SER A 105 -24.68 25.40 -31.90
N LEU A 106 -24.20 26.46 -31.26
CA LEU A 106 -24.46 27.85 -31.66
C LEU A 106 -23.81 28.22 -33.00
N LEU A 107 -22.64 27.64 -33.32
CA LEU A 107 -21.94 27.87 -34.60
C LEU A 107 -22.58 27.12 -35.78
N GLY A 108 -23.58 26.26 -35.57
CA GLY A 108 -24.32 25.59 -36.64
C GLY A 108 -23.57 24.46 -37.36
N THR A 109 -22.41 24.03 -36.86
CA THR A 109 -21.57 22.96 -37.45
C THR A 109 -21.82 21.58 -36.83
N PHE A 110 -22.96 21.41 -36.16
CA PHE A 110 -23.29 20.24 -35.36
C PHE A 110 -23.83 19.09 -36.23
N THR A 111 -22.94 18.32 -36.84
CA THR A 111 -23.31 17.09 -37.55
C THR A 111 -23.26 15.90 -36.59
N PRO A 112 -24.29 15.01 -36.52
CA PRO A 112 -24.30 13.83 -35.63
C PRO A 112 -23.03 12.96 -35.73
N GLY A 113 -22.41 12.89 -36.91
CA GLY A 113 -21.16 12.16 -37.14
C GLY A 113 -19.94 12.71 -36.40
N LEU A 114 -19.85 14.02 -36.14
CA LEU A 114 -18.73 14.61 -35.38
C LEU A 114 -18.79 14.24 -33.90
N LEU A 115 -20.00 14.00 -33.39
CA LEU A 115 -20.23 13.64 -32.01
C LEU A 115 -19.91 12.18 -31.75
N VAL A 116 -20.27 11.30 -32.69
CA VAL A 116 -19.85 9.89 -32.71
C VAL A 116 -18.32 9.80 -32.82
N LEU A 117 -17.70 10.59 -33.71
CA LEU A 117 -16.24 10.60 -33.87
C LEU A 117 -15.51 11.03 -32.60
N ARG A 118 -15.99 12.06 -31.89
CA ARG A 118 -15.45 12.48 -30.58
C ARG A 118 -15.61 11.40 -29.51
N LEU A 119 -16.70 10.64 -29.57
CA LEU A 119 -16.97 9.53 -28.65
C LEU A 119 -16.01 8.37 -28.92
N GLU A 120 -15.80 8.02 -30.20
CA GLU A 120 -14.85 7.01 -30.64
C GLU A 120 -13.41 7.38 -30.28
N GLU A 121 -13.01 8.63 -30.49
CA GLU A 121 -11.68 9.13 -30.12
C GLU A 121 -11.42 9.08 -28.61
N THR A 122 -12.43 9.46 -27.82
CA THR A 122 -12.34 9.42 -26.36
C THR A 122 -12.35 8.00 -25.84
N ALA A 123 -13.17 7.11 -26.43
CA ALA A 123 -13.23 5.70 -26.09
C ALA A 123 -11.92 4.99 -26.45
N ALA A 124 -11.35 5.27 -27.62
CA ALA A 124 -10.06 4.75 -28.05
C ALA A 124 -8.92 5.26 -27.15
N GLY A 125 -8.91 6.56 -26.82
CA GLY A 125 -7.94 7.14 -25.89
C GLY A 125 -8.06 6.57 -24.46
N ALA A 126 -9.29 6.33 -23.99
CA ALA A 126 -9.56 5.70 -22.69
C ALA A 126 -9.15 4.23 -22.67
N ALA A 127 -9.46 3.47 -23.73
CA ALA A 127 -9.05 2.08 -23.87
C ALA A 127 -7.53 1.95 -23.95
N ALA A 128 -6.87 2.79 -24.75
CA ALA A 128 -5.41 2.84 -24.85
C ALA A 128 -4.76 3.26 -23.53
N GLY A 129 -5.32 4.24 -22.81
CA GLY A 129 -4.85 4.64 -21.48
C GLY A 129 -5.05 3.56 -20.41
N ALA A 130 -6.16 2.82 -20.46
CA ALA A 130 -6.43 1.70 -19.58
C ALA A 130 -5.50 0.52 -19.86
N LEU A 131 -5.28 0.18 -21.13
CA LEU A 131 -4.31 -0.83 -21.56
C LEU A 131 -2.89 -0.44 -21.18
N ALA A 132 -2.49 0.81 -21.41
CA ALA A 132 -1.21 1.34 -20.98
C ALA A 132 -1.06 1.27 -19.45
N ALA A 133 -2.09 1.62 -18.67
CA ALA A 133 -2.04 1.48 -17.22
C ALA A 133 -1.93 0.00 -16.79
N LEU A 134 -2.62 -0.92 -17.45
CA LEU A 134 -2.54 -2.36 -17.16
C LEU A 134 -1.18 -2.97 -17.55
N VAL A 135 -0.56 -2.46 -18.61
CA VAL A 135 0.75 -2.92 -19.11
C VAL A 135 1.92 -2.24 -18.40
N VAL A 136 1.78 -0.97 -18.01
CA VAL A 136 2.81 -0.13 -17.34
C VAL A 136 2.70 -0.16 -15.81
N LEU A 137 1.60 -0.65 -15.23
CA LEU A 137 1.63 -1.23 -13.88
C LEU A 137 1.84 -2.76 -13.95
N PRO A 138 2.96 -3.29 -14.49
CA PRO A 138 3.31 -4.65 -14.17
C PRO A 138 3.70 -4.63 -12.70
N THR A 139 2.76 -5.05 -11.86
CA THR A 139 2.98 -5.60 -10.53
C THR A 139 3.51 -4.67 -9.42
N SER A 140 3.04 -5.04 -8.23
CA SER A 140 3.86 -5.11 -7.02
C SER A 140 3.56 -4.17 -5.84
N THR A 141 2.38 -3.55 -5.73
CA THR A 141 1.88 -3.14 -4.38
C THR A 141 1.99 -4.30 -3.37
N LYS A 142 1.87 -5.54 -3.86
CA LYS A 142 2.16 -6.75 -3.08
C LYS A 142 3.64 -7.02 -2.84
N SER A 143 4.55 -6.79 -3.80
CA SER A 143 5.98 -7.00 -3.51
C SER A 143 6.51 -5.91 -2.60
N LEU A 144 6.11 -4.64 -2.78
CA LEU A 144 6.50 -3.57 -1.86
C LEU A 144 6.05 -3.88 -0.44
N LEU A 145 4.80 -4.32 -0.23
CA LEU A 145 4.36 -4.77 1.09
C LEU A 145 5.16 -6.00 1.57
N ARG A 146 5.43 -6.97 0.69
CA ARG A 146 6.22 -8.16 1.02
C ARG A 146 7.64 -7.78 1.45
N ASP A 147 8.29 -6.88 0.72
CA ASP A 147 9.66 -6.42 0.96
C ASP A 147 9.73 -5.60 2.26
N SER A 148 8.74 -4.72 2.51
CA SER A 148 8.63 -4.01 3.79
C SER A 148 8.40 -4.96 4.97
N VAL A 149 7.56 -6.00 4.81
CA VAL A 149 7.34 -6.99 5.85
C VAL A 149 8.60 -7.83 6.08
N ASP A 150 9.33 -8.23 5.03
CA ASP A 150 10.60 -8.95 5.14
C ASP A 150 11.64 -8.13 5.93
N GLY A 151 11.77 -6.84 5.61
CA GLY A 151 12.65 -5.91 6.32
C GLY A 151 12.29 -5.77 7.80
N LEU A 152 11.01 -5.61 8.13
CA LEU A 152 10.57 -5.55 9.53
C LEU A 152 10.84 -6.85 10.30
N LEU A 153 10.62 -8.01 9.68
CA LEU A 153 10.92 -9.31 10.30
C LEU A 153 12.42 -9.49 10.53
N GLU A 154 13.26 -9.02 9.61
CA GLU A 154 14.71 -8.96 9.79
C GLU A 154 15.11 -8.08 10.96
N ARG A 155 14.54 -6.87 11.02
CA ARG A 155 14.79 -5.91 12.10
C ARG A 155 14.41 -6.48 13.46
N LEU A 156 13.25 -7.13 13.56
CA LEU A 156 12.81 -7.80 14.78
C LEU A 156 13.74 -8.95 15.18
N ALA A 157 14.26 -9.72 14.22
CA ALA A 157 15.19 -10.82 14.52
C ALA A 157 16.52 -10.28 15.07
N GLY A 158 17.01 -9.18 14.49
CA GLY A 158 18.17 -8.43 15.00
C GLY A 158 17.90 -7.91 16.41
N PHE A 159 16.77 -7.23 16.64
CA PHE A 159 16.38 -6.68 17.93
C PHE A 159 16.32 -7.75 19.04
N VAL A 160 15.75 -8.93 18.76
CA VAL A 160 15.72 -10.04 19.73
C VAL A 160 17.13 -10.55 20.04
N THR A 161 18.00 -10.63 19.03
CA THR A 161 19.40 -11.05 19.22
C THR A 161 20.14 -10.03 20.12
N SER A 162 19.99 -8.74 19.84
CA SER A 162 20.55 -7.66 20.67
C SER A 162 19.98 -7.63 22.09
N THR A 163 18.71 -7.99 22.26
CA THR A 163 18.08 -8.10 23.59
C THR A 163 18.76 -9.18 24.43
N VAL A 164 19.03 -10.34 23.82
CA VAL A 164 19.77 -11.42 24.51
C VAL A 164 21.20 -10.97 24.83
N GLY A 165 21.91 -10.36 23.88
CA GLY A 165 23.28 -9.87 24.09
C GLY A 165 23.37 -8.85 25.24
N LEU A 166 22.43 -7.91 25.32
CA LEU A 166 22.38 -6.94 26.42
C LEU A 166 22.09 -7.61 27.77
N LEU A 167 21.05 -8.45 27.84
CA LEU A 167 20.54 -9.00 29.10
C LEU A 167 21.41 -10.14 29.65
N ALA A 168 21.97 -10.99 28.79
CA ALA A 168 22.74 -12.17 29.16
C ALA A 168 24.25 -11.97 29.12
N ASP A 169 24.74 -11.33 28.06
CA ASP A 169 26.18 -11.20 27.78
C ASP A 169 26.73 -9.83 28.22
N GLY A 170 25.85 -8.89 28.60
CA GLY A 170 26.22 -7.54 29.02
C GLY A 170 26.73 -6.66 27.88
N GLU A 171 26.39 -6.98 26.63
CA GLU A 171 26.78 -6.20 25.47
C GLU A 171 26.15 -4.79 25.52
N LEU A 172 26.95 -3.76 25.33
CA LEU A 172 26.48 -2.37 25.30
C LEU A 172 25.79 -2.07 23.97
N VAL A 173 24.52 -2.47 23.86
CA VAL A 173 23.66 -2.19 22.70
C VAL A 173 22.55 -1.21 23.09
N ASP A 174 22.34 -0.16 22.29
CA ASP A 174 21.22 0.76 22.47
C ASP A 174 19.92 0.13 21.94
N LEU A 175 19.18 -0.54 22.83
CA LEU A 175 17.88 -1.12 22.49
C LEU A 175 16.81 -0.07 22.22
N ILE A 176 16.97 1.17 22.72
CA ILE A 176 16.00 2.23 22.43
C ILE A 176 16.11 2.58 20.95
N ASP A 177 17.32 2.79 20.44
CA ASP A 177 17.54 3.04 19.00
C ASP A 177 17.15 1.84 18.14
N ALA A 178 17.50 0.61 18.54
CA ALA A 178 17.05 -0.58 17.83
C ALA A 178 15.51 -0.70 17.78
N SER A 179 14.80 -0.27 18.84
CA SER A 179 13.32 -0.24 18.84
C SER A 179 12.74 0.85 17.92
N ARG A 180 13.44 1.98 17.75
CA ARG A 180 13.05 3.04 16.80
C ARG A 180 13.21 2.58 15.36
N ASP A 181 14.24 1.79 15.05
CA ASP A 181 14.39 1.21 13.72
C ASP A 181 13.27 0.22 13.40
N VAL A 182 12.83 -0.58 14.37
CA VAL A 182 11.64 -1.45 14.25
C VAL A 182 10.39 -0.62 13.93
N ASP A 183 10.24 0.55 14.55
CA ASP A 183 9.11 1.44 14.30
C ASP A 183 9.15 2.07 12.91
N ALA A 184 10.32 2.49 12.44
CA ALA A 184 10.51 3.02 11.09
C ALA A 184 10.13 1.98 10.03
N ASP A 185 10.55 0.72 10.21
CA ASP A 185 10.18 -0.38 9.31
C ASP A 185 8.68 -0.73 9.41
N LEU A 186 8.07 -0.58 10.59
CA LEU A 186 6.61 -0.73 10.76
C LEU A 186 5.84 0.37 10.00
N ASP A 187 6.29 1.62 10.04
CA ASP A 187 5.67 2.73 9.31
C ASP A 187 5.78 2.52 7.80
N ALA A 188 6.89 1.96 7.31
CA ALA A 188 7.03 1.54 5.92
C ALA A 188 6.00 0.46 5.55
N VAL A 189 5.78 -0.55 6.40
CA VAL A 189 4.74 -1.57 6.20
C VAL A 189 3.34 -0.94 6.16
N GLN A 190 3.02 -0.03 7.07
CA GLN A 190 1.72 0.64 7.10
C GLN A 190 1.46 1.46 5.84
N THR A 191 2.47 2.21 5.39
CA THR A 191 2.44 3.00 4.15
C THR A 191 2.24 2.10 2.92
N SER A 192 2.98 0.99 2.84
CA SER A 192 2.84 -0.01 1.77
C SER A 192 1.48 -0.72 1.80
N ALA A 193 0.88 -0.89 2.98
CA ALA A 193 -0.43 -1.54 3.14
C ALA A 193 -1.61 -0.62 2.84
N GLU A 194 -1.47 0.71 2.95
CA GLU A 194 -2.55 1.70 2.81
C GLU A 194 -3.41 1.50 1.54
N PRO A 195 -2.83 1.31 0.32
CA PRO A 195 -3.61 1.13 -0.90
C PRO A 195 -4.47 -0.15 -0.88
N LEU A 196 -4.01 -1.20 -0.21
CA LEU A 196 -4.71 -2.48 -0.06
C LEU A 196 -5.84 -2.41 0.97
N LEU A 197 -5.76 -1.44 1.88
CA LEU A 197 -6.75 -1.19 2.92
C LEU A 197 -7.87 -0.24 2.48
N HIS A 198 -7.83 0.34 1.28
CA HIS A 198 -8.83 1.31 0.80
C HIS A 198 -10.23 0.70 0.58
N ARG A 199 -11.29 1.51 0.79
CA ARG A 199 -12.72 1.06 0.78
C ARG A 199 -13.19 0.52 -0.58
N ILE A 200 -12.53 0.91 -1.65
CA ILE A 200 -12.91 0.63 -3.03
C ILE A 200 -12.25 -0.66 -3.57
N SER A 201 -11.37 -1.32 -2.80
CA SER A 201 -10.76 -2.59 -3.24
C SER A 201 -11.82 -3.70 -3.35
N PRO A 202 -12.01 -4.33 -4.53
CA PRO A 202 -13.15 -5.22 -4.81
C PRO A 202 -13.12 -6.56 -4.07
N ARG A 203 -12.11 -6.86 -3.24
CA ARG A 203 -11.95 -8.16 -2.56
C ARG A 203 -11.93 -8.01 -1.03
N ARG A 204 -13.11 -8.17 -0.39
CA ARG A 204 -13.30 -8.04 1.07
C ARG A 204 -12.43 -9.00 1.91
N ALA A 205 -12.29 -10.27 1.52
CA ALA A 205 -11.51 -11.27 2.27
C ALA A 205 -10.01 -10.93 2.36
N ARG A 206 -9.41 -10.43 1.28
CA ARG A 206 -7.99 -10.01 1.29
C ARG A 206 -7.73 -8.82 2.23
N ARG A 207 -8.76 -8.01 2.49
CA ARG A 207 -8.67 -6.84 3.37
C ARG A 207 -8.66 -7.24 4.85
N SER A 208 -9.33 -8.33 5.25
CA SER A 208 -9.26 -8.81 6.63
C SER A 208 -7.86 -9.35 6.95
N ASP A 209 -7.25 -10.07 6.02
CA ASP A 209 -5.95 -10.70 6.22
C ASP A 209 -4.82 -9.66 6.34
N THR A 210 -4.79 -8.67 5.44
CA THR A 210 -3.81 -7.56 5.52
C THR A 210 -4.00 -6.73 6.79
N ARG A 211 -5.23 -6.47 7.23
CA ARG A 211 -5.48 -5.78 8.51
C ARG A 211 -5.01 -6.60 9.70
N HIS A 212 -5.24 -7.91 9.67
CA HIS A 212 -4.80 -8.80 10.73
C HIS A 212 -3.27 -8.82 10.80
N LEU A 213 -2.60 -8.97 9.66
CA LEU A 213 -1.14 -8.90 9.54
C LEU A 213 -0.58 -7.60 10.15
N VAL A 214 -1.05 -6.43 9.69
CA VAL A 214 -0.59 -5.13 10.21
C VAL A 214 -0.82 -5.03 11.71
N ARG A 215 -1.98 -5.46 12.23
CA ARG A 215 -2.27 -5.44 13.68
C ARG A 215 -1.31 -6.30 14.48
N VAL A 216 -0.95 -7.50 13.99
CA VAL A 216 -0.01 -8.38 14.68
C VAL A 216 1.40 -7.79 14.64
N LEU A 217 1.84 -7.24 13.51
CA LEU A 217 3.13 -6.54 13.40
C LEU A 217 3.22 -5.31 14.33
N THR A 218 2.14 -4.52 14.44
CA THR A 218 2.06 -3.42 15.41
C THR A 218 2.21 -3.92 16.85
N ARG A 219 1.65 -5.08 17.19
CA ARG A 219 1.85 -5.69 18.52
C ARG A 219 3.31 -6.09 18.73
N CYS A 220 3.97 -6.67 17.73
CA CYS A 220 5.41 -6.99 17.82
C CYS A 220 6.24 -5.73 18.14
N ALA A 221 6.04 -4.65 17.39
CA ALA A 221 6.76 -3.39 17.64
C ALA A 221 6.43 -2.77 19.01
N HIS A 222 5.18 -2.89 19.48
CA HIS A 222 4.79 -2.45 20.83
C HIS A 222 5.56 -3.22 21.90
N HIS A 223 5.66 -4.54 21.78
CA HIS A 223 6.42 -5.34 22.75
C HIS A 223 7.94 -5.14 22.62
N ALA A 224 8.47 -4.86 21.43
CA ALA A 224 9.88 -4.47 21.26
C ALA A 224 10.21 -3.18 22.04
N ARG A 225 9.37 -2.13 21.94
CA ARG A 225 9.53 -0.92 22.77
C ARG A 225 9.44 -1.22 24.27
N GLY A 226 8.52 -2.09 24.65
CA GLY A 226 8.37 -2.52 26.05
C GLY A 226 9.60 -3.25 26.59
N ILE A 227 10.27 -4.06 25.76
CA ILE A 227 11.57 -4.65 26.10
C ILE A 227 12.61 -3.54 26.25
N ALA A 228 12.78 -2.68 25.25
CA ALA A 228 13.78 -1.62 25.26
C ALA A 228 13.67 -0.67 26.47
N ALA A 229 12.45 -0.36 26.90
CA ALA A 229 12.19 0.51 28.05
C ALA A 229 12.47 -0.13 29.42
N ASN A 230 12.56 -1.47 29.50
CA ASN A 230 12.73 -2.20 30.76
C ASN A 230 13.98 -3.09 30.80
N ALA A 231 14.75 -3.16 29.71
CA ALA A 231 15.95 -3.97 29.63
C ALA A 231 17.11 -3.28 30.38
N GLU A 232 17.83 -4.05 31.19
CA GLU A 232 19.02 -3.60 31.92
C GLU A 232 20.22 -4.47 31.57
N VAL A 233 21.40 -3.85 31.49
CA VAL A 233 22.66 -4.53 31.12
C VAL A 233 22.94 -5.68 32.10
N ALA A 234 23.20 -6.88 31.57
CA ALA A 234 23.56 -8.07 32.35
C ALA A 234 22.55 -8.41 33.47
N ALA A 235 21.26 -8.12 33.28
CA ALA A 235 20.20 -8.41 34.25
C ALA A 235 19.94 -9.91 34.45
N LEU A 236 20.34 -10.76 33.49
CA LEU A 236 20.22 -12.22 33.51
C LEU A 236 21.55 -12.85 33.06
N PRO A 237 22.63 -12.67 33.83
CA PRO A 237 23.99 -12.94 33.35
C PRO A 237 24.19 -14.43 33.02
N ALA A 238 24.66 -14.71 31.80
CA ALA A 238 24.90 -16.06 31.28
C ALA A 238 23.69 -17.02 31.35
N ASP A 239 22.46 -16.48 31.35
CA ASP A 239 21.24 -17.28 31.38
C ASP A 239 21.05 -18.03 30.04
N ARG A 240 21.29 -19.35 30.08
CA ARG A 240 21.15 -20.24 28.92
C ARG A 240 19.71 -20.35 28.45
N THR A 241 18.74 -20.20 29.35
CA THR A 241 17.32 -20.29 29.04
C THR A 241 16.86 -19.07 28.27
N LEU A 242 17.31 -17.87 28.66
CA LEU A 242 17.11 -16.64 27.88
C LEU A 242 17.74 -16.76 26.47
N ALA A 243 18.97 -17.25 26.37
CA ALA A 243 19.65 -17.43 25.09
C ALA A 243 18.93 -18.42 24.17
N ALA A 244 18.48 -19.56 24.70
CA ALA A 244 17.72 -20.55 23.95
C ALA A 244 16.38 -19.99 23.45
N VAL A 245 15.65 -19.28 24.32
CA VAL A 245 14.37 -18.68 24.00
C VAL A 245 14.52 -17.55 22.96
N GLY A 246 15.45 -16.63 23.16
CA GLY A 246 15.70 -15.55 22.19
C GLY A 246 16.17 -16.10 20.84
N GLY A 247 17.02 -17.13 20.85
CA GLY A 247 17.43 -17.87 19.65
C GLY A 247 16.24 -18.48 18.91
N ARG A 248 15.28 -19.09 19.64
CA ARG A 248 14.03 -19.64 19.08
C ARG A 248 13.16 -18.55 18.45
N VAL A 249 12.94 -17.42 19.13
CA VAL A 249 12.12 -16.31 18.59
C VAL A 249 12.78 -15.72 17.33
N ALA A 250 14.10 -15.49 17.35
CA ALA A 250 14.84 -15.00 16.20
C ALA A 250 14.82 -16.00 15.03
N ALA A 251 14.94 -17.31 15.31
CA ALA A 251 14.81 -18.36 14.29
C ALA A 251 13.40 -18.39 13.68
N ASN A 252 12.35 -18.26 14.49
CA ASN A 252 10.97 -18.18 14.02
C ASN A 252 10.75 -16.99 13.07
N LEU A 253 11.30 -15.82 13.41
CA LEU A 253 11.27 -14.65 12.52
C LEU A 253 11.97 -14.91 11.18
N ARG A 254 13.14 -15.56 11.20
CA ARG A 254 13.85 -15.97 9.97
C ARG A 254 13.05 -17.00 9.15
N ARG A 255 12.37 -17.95 9.79
CA ARG A 255 11.47 -18.91 9.12
C ARG A 255 10.28 -18.21 8.47
N LEU A 256 9.69 -17.21 9.12
CA LEU A 256 8.63 -16.39 8.50
C LEU A 256 9.13 -15.65 7.26
N ARG A 257 10.37 -15.15 7.27
CA ARG A 257 11.00 -14.54 6.09
C ARG A 257 11.18 -15.55 4.95
N ALA A 258 11.63 -16.76 5.24
CA ALA A 258 11.75 -17.82 4.24
C ALA A 258 10.39 -18.16 3.59
N VAL A 259 9.32 -18.26 4.40
CA VAL A 259 7.94 -18.42 3.90
C VAL A 259 7.54 -17.23 3.02
N LEU A 260 7.84 -16.01 3.45
CA LEU A 260 7.49 -14.78 2.75
C LEU A 260 8.22 -14.63 1.40
N ARG A 261 9.45 -15.14 1.31
CA ARG A 261 10.29 -15.19 0.11
C ARG A 261 9.95 -16.35 -0.82
N ASP A 262 8.92 -17.14 -0.50
CA ASP A 262 8.53 -18.36 -1.22
C ASP A 262 9.68 -19.38 -1.34
N GLU A 263 10.54 -19.48 -0.31
CA GLU A 263 11.61 -20.49 -0.29
C GLU A 263 11.03 -21.91 -0.24
N PRO A 264 11.68 -22.89 -0.91
CA PRO A 264 11.20 -24.26 -0.94
C PRO A 264 11.26 -24.91 0.45
N HIS A 265 10.16 -25.58 0.83
CA HIS A 265 10.03 -26.33 2.09
C HIS A 265 10.43 -25.55 3.36
N PRO A 266 9.77 -24.42 3.66
CA PRO A 266 10.11 -23.67 4.86
C PRO A 266 9.84 -24.51 6.11
N GLU A 267 10.82 -24.50 7.02
CA GLU A 267 10.70 -25.18 8.31
C GLU A 267 9.51 -24.63 9.10
N PRO A 268 8.78 -25.49 9.83
CA PRO A 268 7.71 -25.02 10.69
C PRO A 268 8.27 -24.16 11.83
N LEU A 269 7.46 -23.20 12.29
CA LEU A 269 7.74 -22.40 13.47
C LEU A 269 7.85 -23.31 14.69
N ALA A 270 8.89 -23.12 15.49
CA ALA A 270 9.05 -23.83 16.76
C ALA A 270 8.14 -23.18 17.80
N ARG A 271 7.28 -23.99 18.43
CA ARG A 271 6.53 -23.61 19.62
C ARG A 271 6.98 -24.49 20.77
N ASP A 272 7.23 -23.86 21.89
CA ASP A 272 7.66 -24.49 23.12
C ASP A 272 7.22 -23.58 24.29
N GLU A 273 7.66 -23.84 25.50
CA GLU A 273 7.31 -23.09 26.70
C GLU A 273 7.61 -21.58 26.57
N THR A 274 6.77 -20.77 27.20
CA THR A 274 6.87 -19.31 27.13
C THR A 274 8.14 -18.81 27.82
N PRO A 275 8.74 -17.70 27.33
CA PRO A 275 9.93 -17.11 27.93
C PRO A 275 9.81 -16.89 29.45
N ALA A 276 8.69 -16.34 29.91
CA ALA A 276 8.45 -16.09 31.32
C ALA A 276 8.36 -17.36 32.18
N ALA A 277 7.76 -18.43 31.64
CA ALA A 277 7.66 -19.69 32.38
C ALA A 277 9.02 -20.39 32.43
N ALA A 278 9.75 -20.45 31.30
CA ALA A 278 11.08 -21.05 31.24
C ALA A 278 12.09 -20.33 32.16
N ILE A 279 12.19 -19.01 32.07
CA ILE A 279 13.11 -18.20 32.90
C ILE A 279 12.67 -18.23 34.37
N GLY A 280 11.36 -18.20 34.66
CA GLY A 280 10.85 -18.25 36.02
C GLY A 280 11.16 -19.54 36.79
N ARG A 281 11.40 -20.67 36.10
CA ARG A 281 11.82 -21.92 36.73
C ARG A 281 13.29 -21.92 37.14
N ASP A 282 14.15 -21.35 36.31
CA ASP A 282 15.61 -21.39 36.49
C ASP A 282 16.14 -20.15 37.24
N ALA A 283 15.33 -19.10 37.37
CA ALA A 283 15.74 -17.86 38.02
C ALA A 283 15.99 -18.06 39.53
N PRO A 284 17.21 -17.76 40.03
CA PRO A 284 17.46 -17.68 41.46
C PRO A 284 16.58 -16.56 42.05
N ALA A 285 16.02 -16.79 43.23
CA ALA A 285 14.95 -15.97 43.83
C ALA A 285 15.11 -14.44 43.63
N GLY A 286 14.15 -13.84 42.90
CA GLY A 286 13.90 -12.40 42.85
C GLY A 286 14.48 -11.66 41.65
N LEU A 287 13.88 -11.83 40.46
CA LEU A 287 14.10 -10.90 39.35
C LEU A 287 13.61 -9.50 39.74
N ASP A 288 14.38 -8.47 39.41
CA ASP A 288 13.90 -7.09 39.52
C ASP A 288 12.63 -6.88 38.69
N GLU A 289 11.83 -5.92 39.09
CA GLU A 289 10.58 -5.55 38.45
C GLU A 289 10.76 -5.22 36.96
N ARG A 290 11.84 -4.54 36.60
CA ARG A 290 12.14 -4.18 35.21
C ARG A 290 12.47 -5.40 34.38
N THR A 291 13.36 -6.27 34.88
CA THR A 291 13.71 -7.54 34.23
C THR A 291 12.48 -8.42 34.01
N ARG A 292 11.60 -8.50 35.01
CA ARG A 292 10.33 -9.24 34.92
C ARG A 292 9.41 -8.67 33.83
N ARG A 293 9.32 -7.35 33.70
CA ARG A 293 8.58 -6.68 32.62
C ARG A 293 9.19 -6.96 31.25
N ALA A 294 10.51 -6.87 31.11
CA ALA A 294 11.21 -7.17 29.86
C ALA A 294 10.93 -8.61 29.40
N VAL A 295 11.04 -9.59 30.31
CA VAL A 295 10.72 -11.00 30.04
C VAL A 295 9.25 -11.21 29.67
N ASN A 296 8.33 -10.49 30.32
CA ASN A 296 6.91 -10.52 29.95
C ASN A 296 6.67 -9.94 28.55
N HIS A 297 7.32 -8.83 28.19
CA HIS A 297 7.24 -8.31 26.83
C HIS A 297 7.85 -9.27 25.79
N LEU A 298 8.95 -9.96 26.11
CA LEU A 298 9.52 -11.01 25.26
C LEU A 298 8.53 -12.18 25.07
N THR A 299 7.80 -12.55 26.12
CA THR A 299 6.73 -13.56 26.03
C THR A 299 5.61 -13.14 25.10
N GLN A 300 5.15 -11.91 25.21
CA GLN A 300 4.11 -11.39 24.34
C GLN A 300 4.60 -11.21 22.89
N LEU A 301 5.88 -10.89 22.71
CA LEU A 301 6.52 -10.85 21.40
C LEU A 301 6.56 -12.25 20.75
N ASP A 302 6.99 -13.28 21.47
CA ASP A 302 6.99 -14.68 20.99
C ASP A 302 5.59 -15.11 20.52
N GLN A 303 4.57 -14.83 21.33
CA GLN A 303 3.18 -15.14 20.97
C GLN A 303 2.69 -14.35 19.75
N ALA A 304 3.08 -13.08 19.62
CA ALA A 304 2.75 -12.27 18.45
C ALA A 304 3.45 -12.80 17.19
N VAL A 305 4.71 -13.24 17.28
CA VAL A 305 5.44 -13.89 16.18
C VAL A 305 4.74 -15.18 15.75
N LEU A 306 4.34 -16.04 16.68
CA LEU A 306 3.58 -17.25 16.37
C LEU A 306 2.21 -16.92 15.73
N ALA A 307 1.57 -15.82 16.12
CA ALA A 307 0.31 -15.38 15.52
C ALA A 307 0.46 -14.94 14.04
N LEU A 308 1.67 -14.56 13.59
CA LEU A 308 1.95 -14.24 12.19
C LEU A 308 1.89 -15.48 11.27
N ALA A 309 1.90 -16.70 11.83
CA ALA A 309 1.83 -17.92 11.05
C ALA A 309 0.58 -17.97 10.15
N ARG A 310 -0.58 -17.59 10.67
CA ARG A 310 -1.85 -17.59 9.93
C ARG A 310 -1.86 -16.63 8.73
N PRO A 311 -1.59 -15.32 8.90
CA PRO A 311 -1.62 -14.38 7.78
C PRO A 311 -0.51 -14.63 6.75
N LEU A 312 0.60 -15.26 7.14
CA LEU A 312 1.72 -15.58 6.23
C LEU A 312 1.67 -17.01 5.67
N GLY A 313 0.74 -17.85 6.11
CA GLY A 313 0.63 -19.25 5.66
C GLY A 313 1.75 -20.17 6.18
N ALA A 314 2.43 -19.80 7.26
CA ALA A 314 3.47 -20.62 7.87
C ALA A 314 2.85 -21.74 8.72
N ARG A 315 3.53 -22.89 8.77
CA ARG A 315 3.17 -24.02 9.65
C ARG A 315 3.80 -23.83 11.02
N ILE A 316 3.13 -24.30 12.06
CA ILE A 316 3.69 -24.38 13.42
C ILE A 316 3.94 -25.86 13.71
N ALA A 317 5.09 -26.18 14.29
CA ALA A 317 5.37 -27.54 14.73
C ALA A 317 4.46 -27.85 15.92
N ASP A 318 3.75 -28.97 15.86
CA ASP A 318 3.02 -29.48 17.02
C ASP A 318 4.06 -29.87 18.07
N GLY A 319 4.03 -29.19 19.22
CA GLY A 319 5.00 -29.42 20.28
C GLY A 319 4.94 -30.88 20.74
N SER A 320 6.11 -31.51 20.87
CA SER A 320 6.23 -32.76 21.63
C SER A 320 5.88 -32.45 23.09
N HIS A 321 4.65 -32.77 23.47
CA HIS A 321 4.20 -32.83 24.86
C HIS A 321 5.00 -33.84 25.66
#